data_AF-A0A351UST0-F1
#
_entry.id   AF-A0A351UST0-F1
#
_cell.length_a   1.000
_cell.length_b   1.000
_cell.length_c   1.000
_cell.angle_alpha   90.00
_cell.angle_beta   90.00
_cell.angle_gamma   90.00
#
_symmetry.space_group_name_H-M   'P 1'
#
loop_
_entity.id
_entity.type
_entity.pdbx_description
1 polymer ?
#
loop_
_entity_poly.entity_id
_entity_poly.type
_entity_poly.pdbx_seq_one_letter_code
_entity_poly.pdbx_strand_id
1 'polypeptide(L)'
;MGKRTGRMAFLSGTSERTGDESRVNITVRPMKKEEAEIVRQIGKRAFSGIERMLLGKPKQACVAEKDGTIVGAVYYKITMLGRKKTAYLEYGFVDPEHQGQGIGSRLYKGTIDYMWSLGCEALTAQVKGDNARSFEPLMKNGFARAGIFELIHRLGLIGMLTQFFLNIFWLCIGMDFYLAVKKTEVRGKKNSLTQLFWYLLVNLILGSFALFRMGDMVSFLTAYLLLLLGQAAVGGMMTILCKGKWKFRMNNGGAGIAAIVNVLSGIFPMCGGWYPPSYEKGSGVKKELGMVEMSEWIFLLLVTAASVRLGAVGMIFYDAAWIGGILLLYRILAVYPFEGFGGRRVYEWNRAVYGILTALSLLVMFV
;
A
#
# COMPACT_ATOMS: atom_id res chain seq x y z
N MET A 1 -37.86 13.58 44.05
CA MET A 1 -37.31 14.96 44.02
C MET A 1 -35.87 14.91 44.49
N GLY A 2 -34.94 15.57 43.79
CA GLY A 2 -33.57 15.74 44.29
C GLY A 2 -32.48 15.77 43.22
N LYS A 3 -32.57 16.73 42.28
CA LYS A 3 -31.45 17.13 41.42
C LYS A 3 -30.24 17.47 42.29
N ARG A 4 -29.05 16.92 41.97
CA ARG A 4 -27.77 17.50 42.42
C ARG A 4 -27.05 18.11 41.23
N THR A 5 -27.21 19.42 41.15
CA THR A 5 -26.36 20.41 40.50
C THR A 5 -24.96 20.41 41.12
N GLY A 6 -23.92 20.41 40.28
CA GLY A 6 -22.56 20.79 40.63
C GLY A 6 -22.04 21.75 39.57
N ARG A 7 -21.86 23.02 39.95
CA ARG A 7 -21.27 24.12 39.15
C ARG A 7 -19.83 24.37 39.64
N MET A 8 -19.04 25.00 38.76
CA MET A 8 -17.72 25.63 38.96
C MET A 8 -16.51 24.67 38.92
N ALA A 9 -15.39 25.00 38.27
CA ALA A 9 -14.78 26.32 38.13
C ALA A 9 -14.20 26.63 36.74
N PHE A 10 -14.39 27.88 36.34
CA PHE A 10 -13.53 28.60 35.41
C PHE A 10 -12.14 28.75 36.04
N LEU A 11 -11.09 28.37 35.31
CA LEU A 11 -9.75 28.88 35.54
C LEU A 11 -9.27 29.54 34.25
N SER A 12 -9.34 30.86 34.28
CA SER A 12 -8.63 31.79 33.43
C SER A 12 -7.12 31.56 33.60
N GLY A 13 -6.48 31.02 32.57
CA GLY A 13 -5.02 30.99 32.44
C GLY A 13 -4.64 31.71 31.15
N THR A 14 -4.54 33.04 31.22
CA THR A 14 -3.82 33.85 30.25
C THR A 14 -2.34 33.48 30.31
N SER A 15 -1.91 32.66 29.36
CA SER A 15 -0.50 32.49 29.02
C SER A 15 -0.30 33.12 27.65
N GLU A 16 -0.01 34.42 27.66
CA GLU A 16 0.65 35.10 26.55
C GLU A 16 1.99 34.37 26.28
N ARG A 17 2.01 33.54 25.24
CA ARG A 17 3.24 33.17 24.55
C ARG A 17 3.30 34.00 23.28
N THR A 18 3.95 35.15 23.40
CA THR A 18 4.54 35.90 22.30
C THR A 18 5.68 35.05 21.71
N GLY A 19 5.33 34.27 20.70
CA GLY A 19 6.25 33.66 19.76
C GLY A 19 5.65 33.86 18.39
N ASP A 20 6.20 34.81 17.64
CA ASP A 20 5.88 35.11 16.25
C ASP A 20 6.22 33.90 15.37
N GLU A 21 5.33 32.90 15.35
CA GLU A 21 5.28 31.92 14.27
C GLU A 21 4.73 32.64 13.04
N SER A 22 5.64 33.14 12.20
CA SER A 22 5.36 33.52 10.82
C SER A 22 4.42 32.45 10.22
N ARG A 23 3.13 32.79 10.06
CA ARG A 23 2.14 31.88 9.49
C ARG A 23 2.57 31.59 8.06
N VAL A 24 3.22 30.45 7.86
CA VAL A 24 3.62 30.00 6.52
C VAL A 24 2.35 29.94 5.68
N ASN A 25 2.22 30.89 4.74
CA ASN A 25 1.01 31.10 3.98
C ASN A 25 0.97 30.11 2.81
N ILE A 26 0.63 28.86 3.14
CA ILE A 26 0.47 27.80 2.15
C ILE A 26 -0.92 27.93 1.54
N THR A 27 -0.99 28.27 0.26
CA THR A 27 -2.24 28.32 -0.50
C THR A 27 -2.36 27.06 -1.34
N VAL A 28 -3.54 26.44 -1.34
CA VAL A 28 -3.85 25.28 -2.20
C VAL A 28 -4.81 25.73 -3.28
N ARG A 29 -4.46 25.51 -4.54
CA ARG A 29 -5.26 25.95 -5.69
C ARG A 29 -5.15 24.98 -6.86
N PRO A 30 -6.08 25.04 -7.84
CA PRO A 30 -5.91 24.36 -9.11
C PRO A 30 -4.63 24.82 -9.83
N MET A 31 -3.96 23.87 -10.47
CA MET A 31 -2.79 24.11 -11.31
C MET A 31 -3.20 24.83 -12.60
N LYS A 32 -2.42 25.82 -13.02
CA LYS A 32 -2.55 26.44 -14.35
C LYS A 32 -1.88 25.56 -15.41
N LYS A 33 -2.29 25.67 -16.68
CA LYS A 33 -1.83 24.75 -17.74
C LYS A 33 -0.31 24.85 -17.97
N GLU A 34 0.22 26.05 -17.88
CA GLU A 34 1.63 26.41 -18.02
C GLU A 34 2.51 25.88 -16.87
N GLU A 35 1.92 25.63 -15.69
CA GLU A 35 2.65 25.14 -14.50
C GLU A 35 2.92 23.63 -14.55
N ALA A 36 2.31 22.91 -15.50
CA ALA A 36 2.36 21.45 -15.55
C ALA A 36 3.79 20.89 -15.67
N GLU A 37 4.70 21.59 -16.36
CA GLU A 37 6.08 21.14 -16.46
C GLU A 37 6.85 21.34 -15.15
N ILE A 38 6.68 22.48 -14.49
CA ILE A 38 7.27 22.76 -13.17
C ILE A 38 6.82 21.70 -12.16
N VAL A 39 5.51 21.43 -12.13
CA VAL A 39 4.91 20.43 -11.25
C VAL A 39 5.49 19.03 -11.52
N ARG A 40 5.68 18.66 -12.80
CA ARG A 40 6.32 17.39 -13.18
C ARG A 40 7.75 17.29 -12.66
N GLN A 41 8.53 18.37 -12.75
CA GLN A 41 9.91 18.38 -12.25
C GLN A 41 9.99 18.24 -10.73
N ILE A 42 9.10 18.89 -9.98
CA ILE A 42 8.98 18.71 -8.53
C ILE A 42 8.66 17.24 -8.22
N GLY A 43 7.68 16.64 -8.91
CA GLY A 43 7.32 15.24 -8.70
C GLY A 43 8.47 14.29 -9.03
N LYS A 44 9.24 14.53 -10.09
CA LYS A 44 10.43 13.72 -10.43
C LYS A 44 11.54 13.80 -9.38
N ARG A 45 11.62 14.88 -8.59
CA ARG A 45 12.53 14.97 -7.44
C ARG A 45 11.97 14.26 -6.21
N ALA A 46 10.65 14.20 -6.07
CA ALA A 46 9.99 13.57 -4.93
C ALA A 46 9.90 12.03 -5.03
N PHE A 47 9.80 11.47 -6.24
CA PHE A 47 9.77 10.02 -6.48
C PHE A 47 11.14 9.44 -6.85
N SER A 48 11.31 8.13 -6.67
CA SER A 48 12.54 7.40 -6.98
C SER A 48 12.29 6.23 -7.94
N GLY A 49 13.35 5.72 -8.56
CA GLY A 49 13.29 4.51 -9.41
C GLY A 49 12.28 4.59 -10.55
N ILE A 50 11.54 3.49 -10.75
CA ILE A 50 10.55 3.35 -11.83
C ILE A 50 9.41 4.37 -11.70
N GLU A 51 8.99 4.73 -10.48
CA GLU A 51 7.92 5.71 -10.27
C GLU A 51 8.28 7.09 -10.81
N ARG A 52 9.55 7.50 -10.66
CA ARG A 52 10.08 8.74 -11.25
C ARG A 52 10.01 8.71 -12.78
N MET A 53 10.26 7.56 -13.39
CA MET A 53 10.21 7.37 -14.85
C MET A 53 8.78 7.42 -15.38
N LEU A 54 7.84 6.81 -14.66
CA LEU A 54 6.43 6.75 -15.04
C LEU A 54 5.67 8.06 -14.77
N LEU A 55 6.27 9.01 -14.05
CA LEU A 55 5.63 10.30 -13.76
C LEU A 55 5.53 11.18 -15.02
N GLY A 56 4.34 11.17 -15.62
CA GLY A 56 3.98 11.99 -16.77
C GLY A 56 3.70 13.46 -16.43
N LYS A 57 3.48 14.25 -17.48
CA LYS A 57 2.99 15.64 -17.34
C LYS A 57 1.53 15.61 -16.87
N PRO A 58 1.18 16.28 -15.76
CA PRO A 58 -0.19 16.26 -15.26
C PRO A 58 -1.12 17.02 -16.21
N LYS A 59 -2.28 16.44 -16.52
CA LYS A 59 -3.38 17.15 -17.19
C LYS A 59 -4.15 18.02 -16.21
N GLN A 60 -4.29 17.54 -14.97
CA GLN A 60 -5.02 18.18 -13.89
C GLN A 60 -4.28 17.92 -12.57
N ALA A 61 -4.14 18.97 -11.76
CA ALA A 61 -3.56 18.88 -10.43
C ALA A 61 -4.04 20.03 -9.56
N CYS A 62 -3.99 19.83 -8.24
CA CYS A 62 -3.93 20.92 -7.27
C CYS A 62 -2.48 21.11 -6.84
N VAL A 63 -2.07 22.36 -6.64
CA VAL A 63 -0.72 22.72 -6.21
C VAL A 63 -0.76 23.37 -4.83
N ALA A 64 0.28 23.12 -4.04
CA ALA A 64 0.58 23.88 -2.84
C ALA A 64 1.60 24.96 -3.21
N GLU A 65 1.23 26.21 -2.99
CA GLU A 65 2.08 27.37 -3.20
C GLU A 65 2.50 27.96 -1.86
N LYS A 66 3.81 28.20 -1.71
CA LYS A 66 4.42 28.85 -0.56
C LYS A 66 5.29 29.99 -1.09
N ASP A 67 5.00 31.21 -0.66
CA ASP A 67 5.76 32.41 -1.03
C ASP A 67 5.94 32.57 -2.57
N GLY A 68 4.85 32.38 -3.32
CA GLY A 68 4.86 32.46 -4.79
C GLY A 68 5.42 31.22 -5.51
N THR A 69 5.96 30.25 -4.77
CA THR A 69 6.63 29.06 -5.33
C THR A 69 5.78 27.81 -5.13
N ILE A 70 5.64 27.00 -6.19
CA ILE A 70 4.99 25.70 -6.08
C ILE A 70 5.93 24.72 -5.35
N VAL A 71 5.46 24.16 -4.25
CA VAL A 71 6.24 23.28 -3.36
C VAL A 71 5.63 21.88 -3.21
N GLY A 72 4.54 21.60 -3.92
CA GLY A 72 3.91 20.28 -3.93
C GLY A 72 2.68 20.24 -4.83
N ALA A 73 2.23 19.03 -5.17
CA ALA A 73 1.05 18.84 -5.98
C ALA A 73 0.33 17.52 -5.71
N VAL A 74 -0.96 17.48 -6.03
CA VAL A 74 -1.77 16.26 -6.12
C VAL A 74 -2.38 16.18 -7.52
N TYR A 75 -1.96 15.19 -8.29
CA TYR A 75 -2.53 14.88 -9.61
C TYR A 75 -3.88 14.21 -9.39
N TYR A 76 -4.85 14.57 -10.23
CA TYR A 76 -6.15 13.93 -10.18
C TYR A 76 -6.73 13.71 -11.57
N LYS A 77 -7.70 12.80 -11.64
CA LYS A 77 -8.55 12.56 -12.82
C LYS A 77 -10.00 12.62 -12.37
N ILE A 78 -10.85 13.26 -13.15
CA ILE A 78 -12.29 13.26 -12.93
C ILE A 78 -12.95 12.37 -13.98
N THR A 79 -13.78 11.44 -13.52
CA THR A 79 -14.52 10.51 -14.38
C THR A 79 -16.01 10.60 -14.07
N MET A 80 -16.83 10.52 -15.11
CA MET A 80 -18.28 10.41 -14.99
C MET A 80 -18.68 8.94 -14.96
N LEU A 81 -19.35 8.52 -13.89
CA LEU A 81 -19.94 7.20 -13.71
C LEU A 81 -21.47 7.34 -13.79
N GLY A 82 -22.01 7.27 -15.01
CA GLY A 82 -23.38 7.67 -15.28
C GLY A 82 -23.56 9.17 -14.99
N ARG A 83 -24.47 9.50 -14.06
CA ARG A 83 -24.69 10.90 -13.62
C ARG A 83 -23.76 11.33 -12.47
N LYS A 84 -23.00 10.40 -11.88
CA LYS A 84 -22.16 10.68 -10.72
C LYS A 84 -20.76 11.11 -11.14
N LYS A 85 -20.24 12.17 -10.55
CA LYS A 85 -18.85 12.59 -10.74
C LYS A 85 -17.95 11.94 -9.68
N THR A 86 -16.86 11.31 -10.10
CA THR A 86 -15.87 10.69 -9.20
C THR A 86 -14.48 11.25 -9.52
N ALA A 87 -13.69 11.55 -8.50
CA ALA A 87 -12.28 11.92 -8.70
C ALA A 87 -11.34 10.83 -8.21
N TYR A 88 -10.27 10.58 -8.97
CA TYR A 88 -9.18 9.71 -8.60
C TYR A 88 -7.93 10.55 -8.31
N LEU A 89 -7.40 10.45 -7.09
CA LEU A 89 -6.14 11.07 -6.70
C LEU A 89 -5.00 10.11 -7.06
N GLU A 90 -4.17 10.51 -8.02
CA GLU A 90 -3.20 9.62 -8.66
C GLU A 90 -1.81 9.72 -8.02
N TYR A 91 -1.22 10.92 -8.02
CA TYR A 91 0.09 11.17 -7.43
C TYR A 91 0.01 12.33 -6.47
N GLY A 92 0.45 12.15 -5.23
CA GLY A 92 0.57 13.24 -4.25
C GLY A 92 2.00 13.35 -3.76
N PHE A 93 2.58 14.54 -3.85
CA PHE A 93 3.96 14.78 -3.45
C PHE A 93 4.20 16.20 -2.96
N VAL A 94 5.23 16.33 -2.14
CA VAL A 94 5.79 17.61 -1.67
C VAL A 94 7.27 17.58 -2.02
N ASP A 95 7.77 18.73 -2.48
CA ASP A 95 9.18 18.95 -2.76
C ASP A 95 10.02 18.44 -1.57
N PRO A 96 11.03 17.57 -1.78
CA PRO A 96 11.90 17.05 -0.72
C PRO A 96 12.42 18.12 0.25
N GLU A 97 12.76 19.31 -0.24
CA GLU A 97 13.30 20.42 0.57
C GLU A 97 12.24 21.08 1.47
N HIS A 98 10.96 20.81 1.19
CA HIS A 98 9.82 21.38 1.89
C HIS A 98 9.03 20.33 2.71
N GLN A 99 9.52 19.09 2.79
CA GLN A 99 8.87 18.04 3.57
C GLN A 99 8.93 18.32 5.08
N GLY A 100 8.01 17.71 5.83
CA GLY A 100 7.96 17.86 7.30
C GLY A 100 7.30 19.13 7.80
N GLN A 101 6.98 20.10 6.94
CA GLN A 101 6.39 21.40 7.29
C GLN A 101 4.84 21.40 7.29
N GLY A 102 4.20 20.23 7.29
CA GLY A 102 2.72 20.11 7.24
C GLY A 102 2.08 20.43 5.89
N ILE A 103 2.86 20.76 4.85
CA ILE A 103 2.37 21.10 3.49
C ILE A 103 1.50 19.99 2.91
N GLY A 104 1.93 18.73 3.00
CA GLY A 104 1.18 17.59 2.44
C GLY A 104 -0.23 17.47 3.02
N SER A 105 -0.39 17.62 4.34
CA SER A 105 -1.70 17.58 4.99
C SER A 105 -2.63 18.69 4.50
N ARG A 106 -2.11 19.92 4.35
CA ARG A 106 -2.89 21.06 3.81
C ARG A 106 -3.25 20.84 2.35
N LEU A 107 -2.31 20.35 1.56
CA LEU A 107 -2.47 20.05 0.14
C LEU A 107 -3.56 18.99 -0.09
N TYR A 108 -3.52 17.86 0.62
CA TYR A 108 -4.55 16.83 0.51
C TYR A 108 -5.92 17.36 0.91
N LYS A 109 -6.02 18.07 2.04
CA LYS A 109 -7.28 18.67 2.48
C LYS A 109 -7.84 19.63 1.43
N GLY A 110 -7.04 20.60 0.98
CA GLY A 110 -7.48 21.58 -0.02
C GLY A 110 -7.84 20.95 -1.36
N THR A 111 -7.12 19.90 -1.78
CA THR A 111 -7.47 19.14 -3.00
C THR A 111 -8.81 18.43 -2.84
N ILE A 112 -9.06 17.78 -1.70
CA ILE A 112 -10.30 17.06 -1.41
C ILE A 112 -11.48 18.03 -1.33
N ASP A 113 -11.33 19.15 -0.65
CA ASP A 113 -12.33 20.22 -0.56
C ASP A 113 -12.68 20.76 -1.96
N TYR A 114 -11.66 20.99 -2.81
CA TYR A 114 -11.85 21.39 -4.19
C TYR A 114 -12.58 20.32 -5.03
N MET A 115 -12.26 19.03 -4.87
CA MET A 115 -12.99 17.97 -5.57
C MET A 115 -14.46 17.92 -5.13
N TRP A 116 -14.74 18.13 -3.85
CA TRP A 116 -16.12 18.22 -3.34
C TRP A 116 -16.87 19.44 -3.84
N SER A 117 -16.20 20.58 -4.04
CA SER A 117 -16.81 21.80 -4.61
C SER A 117 -17.10 21.64 -6.11
N LEU A 118 -16.33 20.82 -6.83
CA LEU A 118 -16.59 20.45 -8.22
C LEU A 118 -17.77 19.48 -8.41
N GLY A 119 -18.46 19.12 -7.32
CA GLY A 119 -19.61 18.23 -7.33
C GLY A 119 -19.26 16.74 -7.38
N CYS A 120 -18.04 16.35 -7.03
CA CYS A 120 -17.72 14.92 -6.91
C CYS A 120 -18.55 14.28 -5.77
N GLU A 121 -19.05 13.07 -6.01
CA GLU A 121 -19.79 12.26 -5.04
C GLU A 121 -18.91 11.22 -4.35
N ALA A 122 -17.83 10.81 -5.01
CA ALA A 122 -16.84 9.90 -4.47
C ALA A 122 -15.42 10.33 -4.87
N LEU A 123 -14.46 10.03 -3.99
CA LEU A 123 -13.03 10.19 -4.25
C LEU A 123 -12.33 8.86 -4.03
N THR A 124 -11.41 8.54 -4.92
CA THR A 124 -10.63 7.31 -4.90
C THR A 124 -9.14 7.62 -4.89
N ALA A 125 -8.35 6.74 -4.28
CA ALA A 125 -6.90 6.82 -4.31
C ALA A 125 -6.30 5.42 -4.19
N GLN A 126 -5.08 5.24 -4.70
CA GLN A 126 -4.30 4.02 -4.53
C GLN A 126 -3.07 4.36 -3.69
N VAL A 127 -2.79 3.56 -2.67
CA VAL A 127 -1.62 3.78 -1.80
C VAL A 127 -0.94 2.45 -1.51
N LYS A 128 0.40 2.45 -1.54
CA LYS A 128 1.22 1.31 -1.11
C LYS A 128 0.98 1.00 0.37
N GLY A 129 0.99 -0.29 0.72
CA GLY A 129 0.61 -0.76 2.06
C GLY A 129 1.44 -0.17 3.23
N ASP A 130 2.68 0.23 2.97
CA ASP A 130 3.64 0.79 3.93
C ASP A 130 3.92 2.29 3.75
N ASN A 131 3.19 2.96 2.84
CA ASN A 131 3.34 4.41 2.66
C ASN A 131 2.45 5.20 3.62
N ALA A 132 2.85 5.21 4.89
CA ALA A 132 2.26 6.02 5.97
C ALA A 132 2.04 7.49 5.60
N ARG A 133 3.02 8.08 4.91
CA ARG A 133 3.03 9.49 4.53
C ARG A 133 1.87 9.84 3.60
N SER A 134 1.39 8.89 2.81
CA SER A 134 0.30 9.10 1.85
C SER A 134 -1.07 8.70 2.41
N PHE A 135 -1.20 7.60 3.18
CA PHE A 135 -2.54 7.19 3.64
C PHE A 135 -3.03 7.95 4.89
N GLU A 136 -2.16 8.43 5.77
CA GLU A 136 -2.60 9.17 6.97
C GLU A 136 -3.41 10.44 6.63
N PRO A 137 -2.96 11.31 5.70
CA PRO A 137 -3.76 12.44 5.24
C PRO A 137 -5.10 11.99 4.64
N LEU A 138 -5.14 10.90 3.88
CA LEU A 138 -6.38 10.39 3.30
C LEU A 138 -7.37 9.96 4.39
N MET A 139 -6.93 9.16 5.36
CA MET A 139 -7.77 8.71 6.47
C MET A 139 -8.32 9.89 7.28
N LYS A 140 -7.52 10.94 7.52
CA LYS A 140 -7.96 12.18 8.19
C LYS A 140 -9.02 12.96 7.40
N ASN A 141 -9.10 12.74 6.09
CA ASN A 141 -10.07 13.38 5.20
C ASN A 141 -11.17 12.41 4.75
N GLY A 142 -11.52 11.43 5.59
CA GLY A 142 -12.71 10.59 5.41
C GLY A 142 -12.56 9.42 4.43
N PHE A 143 -11.35 9.14 3.95
CA PHE A 143 -11.11 7.91 3.19
C PHE A 143 -11.08 6.71 4.12
N ALA A 144 -11.58 5.58 3.62
CA ALA A 144 -11.37 4.27 4.21
C ALA A 144 -10.75 3.32 3.20
N ARG A 145 -9.95 2.37 3.68
CA ARG A 145 -9.42 1.26 2.89
C ARG A 145 -10.54 0.31 2.48
N ALA A 146 -11.03 0.44 1.27
CA ALA A 146 -12.20 -0.27 0.77
C ALA A 146 -11.84 -1.64 0.19
N GLY A 147 -12.72 -2.63 0.39
CA GLY A 147 -12.67 -3.89 -0.36
C GLY A 147 -13.40 -3.78 -1.69
N ILE A 148 -13.20 -4.76 -2.59
CA ILE A 148 -13.87 -4.81 -3.90
C ILE A 148 -15.40 -4.74 -3.76
N PHE A 149 -15.98 -5.46 -2.79
CA PHE A 149 -17.43 -5.42 -2.57
C PHE A 149 -17.95 -4.05 -2.14
N GLU A 150 -17.19 -3.32 -1.31
CA GLU A 150 -17.57 -1.95 -0.93
C GLU A 150 -17.46 -1.00 -2.14
N LEU A 151 -16.48 -1.21 -3.02
CA LEU A 151 -16.37 -0.46 -4.27
C LEU A 151 -17.56 -0.73 -5.19
N ILE A 152 -17.97 -1.98 -5.36
CA ILE A 152 -19.16 -2.34 -6.13
C ILE A 152 -20.41 -1.73 -5.49
N HIS A 153 -20.55 -1.79 -4.17
CA HIS A 153 -21.70 -1.24 -3.45
C HIS A 153 -21.81 0.28 -3.62
N ARG A 154 -20.68 1.01 -3.59
CA ARG A 154 -20.68 2.49 -3.64
C ARG A 154 -20.63 3.06 -5.05
N LEU A 155 -19.88 2.43 -5.95
CA LEU A 155 -19.62 2.94 -7.31
C LEU A 155 -20.35 2.15 -8.40
N GLY A 156 -20.98 1.03 -8.06
CA GLY A 156 -21.50 0.06 -9.03
C GLY A 156 -20.39 -0.79 -9.66
N LEU A 157 -20.78 -1.85 -10.37
CA LEU A 157 -19.83 -2.75 -11.04
C LEU A 157 -19.00 -2.02 -12.09
N ILE A 158 -19.64 -1.23 -12.96
CA ILE A 158 -18.96 -0.44 -14.00
C ILE A 158 -17.99 0.57 -13.36
N GLY A 159 -18.39 1.23 -12.27
CA GLY A 159 -17.53 2.15 -11.54
C GLY A 159 -16.30 1.46 -10.96
N MET A 160 -16.48 0.29 -10.35
CA MET A 160 -15.38 -0.53 -9.86
C MET A 160 -14.43 -0.94 -11.01
N LEU A 161 -14.95 -1.46 -12.12
CA LEU A 161 -14.13 -1.87 -13.28
C LEU A 161 -13.39 -0.68 -13.91
N THR A 162 -14.04 0.48 -13.97
CA THR A 162 -13.43 1.73 -14.45
C THR A 162 -12.23 2.10 -13.58
N GLN A 163 -12.38 2.06 -12.25
CA GLN A 163 -11.28 2.28 -11.32
C GLN A 163 -10.21 1.19 -11.43
N PHE A 164 -10.61 -0.05 -11.69
CA PHE A 164 -9.71 -1.19 -11.79
C PHE A 164 -8.81 -1.10 -13.03
N PHE A 165 -9.38 -0.84 -14.21
CA PHE A 165 -8.65 -0.85 -15.49
C PHE A 165 -8.09 0.51 -15.89
N LEU A 166 -8.88 1.60 -15.84
CA LEU A 166 -8.42 2.92 -16.32
C LEU A 166 -7.34 3.53 -15.42
N ASN A 167 -7.41 3.26 -14.12
CA ASN A 167 -6.40 3.70 -13.16
C ASN A 167 -5.33 2.62 -12.91
N ILE A 168 -5.25 1.62 -13.80
CA ILE A 168 -4.18 0.61 -13.86
C ILE A 168 -4.02 -0.19 -12.55
N PHE A 169 -5.07 -0.21 -11.71
CA PHE A 169 -5.00 -0.84 -10.41
C PHE A 169 -4.73 -2.35 -10.48
N TRP A 170 -5.18 -2.95 -11.58
CA TRP A 170 -4.96 -4.35 -11.90
C TRP A 170 -3.49 -4.74 -12.09
N LEU A 171 -2.58 -3.78 -12.36
CA LEU A 171 -1.12 -3.99 -12.39
C LEU A 171 -0.42 -3.50 -11.11
N CYS A 172 -1.10 -2.73 -10.26
CA CYS A 172 -0.51 -2.10 -9.08
C CYS A 172 -0.39 -3.06 -7.88
N ILE A 173 0.49 -4.06 -7.97
CA ILE A 173 0.73 -5.00 -6.86
C ILE A 173 1.17 -4.26 -5.59
N GLY A 174 0.76 -4.77 -4.42
CA GLY A 174 1.14 -4.17 -3.13
C GLY A 174 0.42 -2.85 -2.82
N MET A 175 -0.60 -2.47 -3.59
CA MET A 175 -1.42 -1.28 -3.33
C MET A 175 -2.82 -1.62 -2.79
N ASP A 176 -3.29 -0.78 -1.87
CA ASP A 176 -4.64 -0.80 -1.35
C ASP A 176 -5.47 0.32 -1.97
N PHE A 177 -6.77 0.07 -2.08
CA PHE A 177 -7.73 1.04 -2.61
C PHE A 177 -8.36 1.83 -1.46
N TYR A 178 -8.34 3.15 -1.57
CA TYR A 178 -8.94 4.07 -0.63
C TYR A 178 -10.14 4.75 -1.28
N LEU A 179 -11.25 4.81 -0.54
CA LEU A 179 -12.50 5.42 -1.00
C LEU A 179 -13.03 6.37 0.08
N ALA A 180 -13.43 7.56 -0.35
CA ALA A 180 -14.28 8.47 0.41
C ALA A 180 -15.57 8.71 -0.39
N VAL A 181 -16.72 8.72 0.29
CA VAL A 181 -18.02 9.03 -0.31
C VAL A 181 -18.61 10.23 0.40
N LYS A 182 -19.11 11.20 -0.35
CA LYS A 182 -19.64 12.44 0.22
C LYS A 182 -20.79 12.11 1.18
N LYS A 183 -20.71 12.64 2.40
CA LYS A 183 -21.71 12.49 3.49
C LYS A 183 -21.99 11.03 3.93
N THR A 184 -21.17 10.06 3.54
CA THR A 184 -21.41 8.65 3.86
C THR A 184 -20.14 7.94 4.30
N GLU A 185 -20.20 7.24 5.43
CA GLU A 185 -19.07 6.43 5.88
C GLU A 185 -18.87 5.19 5.01
N VAL A 186 -17.60 4.90 4.69
CA VAL A 186 -17.19 3.73 3.90
C VAL A 186 -16.78 2.60 4.83
N ARG A 187 -17.28 1.38 4.56
CA ARG A 187 -16.89 0.21 5.35
C ARG A 187 -15.46 -0.22 4.99
N GLY A 188 -14.51 0.12 5.87
CA GLY A 188 -13.12 -0.28 5.72
C GLY A 188 -12.89 -1.78 6.00
N LYS A 189 -11.85 -2.36 5.37
CA LYS A 189 -11.35 -3.70 5.67
C LYS A 189 -10.75 -3.77 7.09
N LYS A 190 -11.37 -4.54 8.01
CA LYS A 190 -10.94 -4.58 9.42
C LYS A 190 -10.45 -5.94 9.94
N ASN A 191 -10.99 -7.06 9.47
CA ASN A 191 -10.73 -8.38 10.06
C ASN A 191 -9.49 -9.05 9.42
N SER A 192 -8.53 -9.49 10.24
CA SER A 192 -7.31 -10.18 9.80
C SER A 192 -7.62 -11.58 9.24
N LEU A 193 -8.43 -12.38 9.94
CA LEU A 193 -8.78 -13.74 9.52
C LEU A 193 -9.53 -13.74 8.19
N THR A 194 -10.51 -12.83 8.04
CA THR A 194 -11.22 -12.67 6.77
C THR A 194 -10.28 -12.28 5.63
N GLN A 195 -9.30 -11.41 5.89
CA GLN A 195 -8.31 -11.03 4.86
C GLN A 195 -7.32 -12.14 4.55
N LEU A 196 -6.92 -12.95 5.54
CA LEU A 196 -6.08 -14.12 5.32
C LEU A 196 -6.79 -15.18 4.48
N PHE A 197 -8.08 -15.43 4.79
CA PHE A 197 -8.93 -16.30 3.99
C PHE A 197 -9.01 -15.83 2.54
N TRP A 198 -9.32 -14.55 2.30
CA TRP A 198 -9.38 -14.01 0.94
C TRP A 198 -8.02 -14.00 0.24
N TYR A 199 -6.93 -13.78 0.97
CA TYR A 199 -5.58 -13.86 0.44
C TYR A 199 -5.26 -15.25 -0.09
N LEU A 200 -5.56 -16.30 0.68
CA LEU A 200 -5.36 -17.69 0.25
C LEU A 200 -6.31 -18.06 -0.90
N LEU A 201 -7.58 -17.69 -0.81
CA LEU A 201 -8.58 -18.01 -1.84
C LEU A 201 -8.27 -17.33 -3.18
N VAL A 202 -7.92 -16.05 -3.18
CA VAL A 202 -7.58 -15.33 -4.42
C VAL A 202 -6.28 -15.87 -5.01
N ASN A 203 -5.28 -16.17 -4.18
CA ASN A 203 -4.06 -16.80 -4.65
C ASN A 203 -4.29 -18.21 -5.18
N LEU A 204 -5.18 -19.00 -4.58
CA LEU A 204 -5.61 -20.29 -5.12
C LEU A 204 -6.20 -20.12 -6.53
N ILE A 205 -7.17 -19.22 -6.69
CA ILE A 205 -7.82 -18.96 -7.99
C ILE A 205 -6.80 -18.51 -9.04
N LEU A 206 -5.92 -17.56 -8.70
CA LEU A 206 -4.91 -17.04 -9.62
C LEU A 206 -3.80 -18.04 -9.91
N GLY A 207 -3.39 -18.81 -8.91
CA GLY A 207 -2.38 -19.87 -9.02
C GLY A 207 -2.89 -21.02 -9.88
N SER A 208 -4.20 -21.27 -9.91
CA SER A 208 -4.81 -22.27 -10.79
C SER A 208 -4.56 -21.99 -12.29
N PHE A 209 -4.27 -20.75 -12.69
CA PHE A 209 -3.90 -20.47 -14.08
C PHE A 209 -2.53 -21.03 -14.48
N ALA A 210 -1.64 -21.33 -13.53
CA ALA A 210 -0.37 -21.99 -13.79
C ALA A 210 -0.52 -23.51 -14.05
N LEU A 211 -1.70 -24.08 -13.81
CA LEU A 211 -1.93 -25.53 -13.79
C LEU A 211 -1.98 -26.18 -15.17
N PHE A 212 -2.20 -25.43 -16.24
CA PHE A 212 -2.25 -25.98 -17.60
C PHE A 212 -0.95 -26.69 -18.04
N ARG A 213 0.12 -26.61 -17.23
CA ARG A 213 1.45 -27.13 -17.53
C ARG A 213 2.06 -27.99 -16.40
N MET A 214 1.32 -28.22 -15.31
CA MET A 214 1.82 -28.97 -14.15
C MET A 214 1.37 -30.43 -14.23
N GLY A 215 2.29 -31.36 -13.98
CA GLY A 215 2.00 -32.80 -13.99
C GLY A 215 1.10 -33.24 -12.82
N ASP A 216 1.26 -32.61 -11.66
CA ASP A 216 0.42 -32.84 -10.47
C ASP A 216 -0.09 -31.52 -9.91
N MET A 217 -1.35 -31.23 -10.20
CA MET A 217 -2.05 -30.05 -9.72
C MET A 217 -2.16 -30.01 -8.18
N VAL A 218 -2.37 -31.15 -7.54
CA VAL A 218 -2.64 -31.22 -6.11
C VAL A 218 -1.36 -30.91 -5.34
N SER A 219 -0.24 -31.52 -5.71
CA SER A 219 1.07 -31.22 -5.11
C SER A 219 1.43 -29.74 -5.26
N PHE A 220 1.28 -29.19 -6.48
CA PHE A 220 1.61 -27.80 -6.76
C PHE A 220 0.80 -26.81 -5.93
N LEU A 221 -0.54 -26.90 -5.97
CA LEU A 221 -1.43 -26.00 -5.22
C LEU A 221 -1.22 -26.15 -3.71
N THR A 222 -0.97 -27.38 -3.24
CA THR A 222 -0.70 -27.65 -1.83
C THR A 222 0.60 -26.96 -1.39
N ALA A 223 1.70 -27.17 -2.12
CA ALA A 223 2.98 -26.53 -1.86
C ALA A 223 2.85 -25.00 -1.89
N TYR A 224 2.18 -24.47 -2.91
CA TYR A 224 1.93 -23.04 -3.08
C TYR A 224 1.18 -22.44 -1.88
N LEU A 225 0.04 -23.03 -1.50
CA LEU A 225 -0.75 -22.53 -0.37
C LEU A 225 -0.03 -22.70 0.98
N LEU A 226 0.72 -23.79 1.18
CA LEU A 226 1.51 -24.00 2.40
C LEU A 226 2.62 -22.96 2.54
N LEU A 227 3.29 -22.59 1.46
CA LEU A 227 4.32 -21.53 1.49
C LEU A 227 3.71 -20.16 1.81
N LEU A 228 2.55 -19.82 1.23
CA LEU A 228 1.87 -18.55 1.51
C LEU A 228 1.28 -18.50 2.93
N LEU A 229 0.65 -19.57 3.38
CA LEU A 229 0.10 -19.69 4.73
C LEU A 229 1.20 -19.70 5.78
N GLY A 230 2.28 -20.44 5.54
CA GLY A 230 3.43 -20.53 6.45
C GLY A 230 4.11 -19.17 6.65
N GLN A 231 4.32 -18.41 5.57
CA GLN A 231 4.80 -17.03 5.68
C GLN A 231 3.86 -16.18 6.53
N ALA A 232 2.56 -16.16 6.21
CA ALA A 232 1.59 -15.39 6.97
C ALA A 232 1.53 -15.83 8.46
N ALA A 233 1.67 -17.12 8.76
CA ALA A 233 1.70 -17.63 10.13
C ALA A 233 2.96 -17.18 10.88
N VAL A 234 4.14 -17.31 10.28
CA VAL A 234 5.42 -16.92 10.89
C VAL A 234 5.51 -15.41 11.10
N GLY A 235 5.06 -14.61 10.13
CA GLY A 235 4.94 -13.16 10.31
C GLY A 235 4.00 -12.83 11.47
N GLY A 236 2.85 -13.52 11.55
CA GLY A 236 1.87 -13.37 12.62
C GLY A 236 2.44 -13.68 14.00
N MET A 237 3.20 -14.76 14.13
CA MET A 237 3.93 -15.09 15.37
C MET A 237 4.94 -14.00 15.75
N MET A 238 5.67 -13.45 14.77
CA MET A 238 6.61 -12.36 15.02
C MET A 238 5.92 -11.07 15.49
N THR A 239 4.67 -10.84 15.09
CA THR A 239 3.90 -9.67 15.57
C THR A 239 3.60 -9.72 17.07
N ILE A 240 3.63 -10.89 17.72
CA ILE A 240 3.43 -11.03 19.18
C ILE A 240 4.53 -10.30 19.95
N LEU A 241 5.74 -10.21 19.37
CA LEU A 241 6.88 -9.50 19.94
C LEU A 241 6.89 -8.01 19.59
N CYS A 242 5.94 -7.54 18.79
CA CYS A 242 5.84 -6.16 18.32
C CYS A 242 4.80 -5.37 19.12
N LYS A 243 4.92 -4.04 19.11
CA LYS A 243 3.98 -3.18 19.83
C LYS A 243 2.64 -3.05 19.09
N GLY A 244 1.56 -3.07 19.85
CA GLY A 244 0.21 -2.80 19.36
C GLY A 244 -0.47 -3.99 18.70
N LYS A 245 -1.72 -3.78 18.25
CA LYS A 245 -2.54 -4.83 17.62
C LYS A 245 -2.33 -4.84 16.12
N TRP A 246 -1.39 -5.66 15.67
CA TRP A 246 -1.10 -5.87 14.25
C TRP A 246 -2.26 -6.53 13.52
N LYS A 247 -2.39 -6.23 12.24
CA LYS A 247 -3.46 -6.77 11.39
C LYS A 247 -2.89 -7.29 10.08
N PHE A 248 -3.30 -8.50 9.72
CA PHE A 248 -3.04 -9.03 8.39
C PHE A 248 -3.85 -8.22 7.37
N ARG A 249 -3.20 -7.83 6.28
CA ARG A 249 -3.81 -7.08 5.19
C ARG A 249 -3.48 -7.75 3.87
N MET A 250 -4.53 -8.04 3.10
CA MET A 250 -4.42 -8.39 1.70
C MET A 250 -4.62 -7.12 0.87
N ASN A 251 -3.68 -6.86 -0.03
CA ASN A 251 -3.74 -5.75 -0.98
C ASN A 251 -4.76 -6.07 -2.10
N ASN A 252 -5.41 -5.05 -2.64
CA ASN A 252 -6.42 -5.23 -3.70
C ASN A 252 -5.83 -5.13 -5.11
N GLY A 253 -4.72 -4.40 -5.27
CA GLY A 253 -4.11 -4.13 -6.56
C GLY A 253 -3.18 -5.25 -7.03
N GLY A 254 -2.99 -5.36 -8.34
CA GLY A 254 -2.05 -6.30 -8.96
C GLY A 254 -2.63 -7.65 -9.40
N ALA A 255 -3.94 -7.87 -9.27
CA ALA A 255 -4.52 -9.17 -9.60
C ALA A 255 -4.37 -9.56 -11.08
N GLY A 256 -4.34 -8.58 -11.99
CA GLY A 256 -4.17 -8.91 -13.40
C GLY A 256 -2.71 -9.07 -13.82
N ILE A 257 -1.72 -8.42 -13.18
CA ILE A 257 -0.31 -8.81 -13.40
C ILE A 257 -0.05 -10.21 -12.85
N ALA A 258 -0.62 -10.55 -11.70
CA ALA A 258 -0.58 -11.90 -11.14
C ALA A 258 -1.18 -12.93 -12.12
N ALA A 259 -2.37 -12.65 -12.68
CA ALA A 259 -3.00 -13.51 -13.68
C ALA A 259 -2.14 -13.68 -14.94
N ILE A 260 -1.60 -12.59 -15.51
CA ILE A 260 -0.75 -12.64 -16.70
C ILE A 260 0.48 -13.51 -16.45
N VAL A 261 1.20 -13.27 -15.36
CA VAL A 261 2.44 -14.01 -15.07
C VAL A 261 2.14 -15.49 -14.85
N ASN A 262 1.07 -15.82 -14.13
CA ASN A 262 0.68 -17.22 -13.90
C ASN A 262 0.27 -17.94 -15.19
N VAL A 263 -0.38 -17.26 -16.14
CA VAL A 263 -0.71 -17.81 -17.47
C VAL A 263 0.56 -18.03 -18.32
N LEU A 264 1.55 -17.15 -18.20
CA LEU A 264 2.81 -17.21 -18.96
C LEU A 264 3.88 -18.12 -18.33
N SER A 265 3.48 -19.13 -17.55
CA SER A 265 4.35 -20.09 -16.84
C SER A 265 5.15 -19.53 -15.66
N GLY A 266 4.89 -18.30 -15.22
CA GLY A 266 5.48 -17.77 -13.99
C GLY A 266 4.66 -18.13 -12.75
N ILE A 267 5.17 -17.73 -11.58
CA ILE A 267 4.40 -17.71 -10.33
C ILE A 267 4.44 -16.30 -9.79
N PHE A 268 3.29 -15.67 -9.60
CA PHE A 268 3.20 -14.32 -9.08
C PHE A 268 1.99 -14.18 -8.16
N PRO A 269 2.18 -14.32 -6.83
CA PRO A 269 1.10 -14.19 -5.89
C PRO A 269 0.61 -12.74 -5.78
N MET A 270 -0.65 -12.59 -5.40
CA MET A 270 -1.12 -11.36 -4.75
C MET A 270 -0.40 -11.18 -3.42
N CYS A 271 0.01 -9.95 -3.08
CA CYS A 271 0.67 -9.66 -1.81
C CYS A 271 -0.31 -9.60 -0.64
N GLY A 272 0.13 -10.11 0.50
CA GLY A 272 -0.50 -9.94 1.80
C GLY A 272 0.58 -9.93 2.88
N GLY A 273 0.34 -9.22 3.97
CA GLY A 273 1.32 -9.11 5.05
C GLY A 273 0.75 -8.52 6.33
N TRP A 274 1.56 -8.51 7.37
CA TRP A 274 1.19 -7.95 8.66
C TRP A 274 1.58 -6.49 8.76
N TYR A 275 0.66 -5.68 9.29
CA TYR A 275 0.85 -4.24 9.38
C TYR A 275 0.48 -3.71 10.76
N PRO A 276 1.21 -2.70 11.26
CA PRO A 276 0.94 -2.08 12.55
C PRO A 276 -0.37 -1.27 12.51
N PRO A 277 -0.94 -0.95 13.68
CA PRO A 277 -2.16 -0.15 13.78
C PRO A 277 -1.97 1.31 13.32
N SER A 278 -0.81 1.91 13.60
CA SER A 278 -0.43 3.26 13.19
C SER A 278 1.05 3.28 12.78
N TYR A 279 1.45 4.29 12.01
CA TYR A 279 2.83 4.50 11.57
C TYR A 279 3.37 5.81 12.18
N GLU A 280 3.34 5.88 13.51
CA GLU A 280 3.80 7.06 14.22
C GLU A 280 5.30 7.29 14.02
N LYS A 281 5.70 8.55 13.79
CA LYS A 281 7.11 8.93 13.66
C LYS A 281 7.85 8.63 14.98
N GLY A 282 8.98 7.93 14.90
CA GLY A 282 9.87 7.64 16.04
C GLY A 282 9.56 6.36 16.81
N SER A 283 8.50 5.63 16.46
CA SER A 283 7.97 4.48 17.23
C SER A 283 8.74 3.15 17.10
N GLY A 284 9.85 3.10 16.35
CA GLY A 284 10.53 1.84 16.03
C GLY A 284 9.76 0.96 15.02
N VAL A 285 8.64 1.42 14.47
CA VAL A 285 7.80 0.68 13.50
C VAL A 285 8.59 0.15 12.30
N LYS A 286 9.59 0.89 11.80
CA LYS A 286 10.46 0.39 10.72
C LYS A 286 11.20 -0.90 11.10
N LYS A 287 11.71 -0.94 12.34
CA LYS A 287 12.36 -2.14 12.88
C LYS A 287 11.36 -3.28 13.03
N GLU A 288 10.18 -3.02 13.56
CA GLU A 288 9.14 -4.06 13.71
C GLU A 288 8.70 -4.63 12.36
N LEU A 289 8.43 -3.77 11.36
CA LEU A 289 8.14 -4.20 9.99
C LEU A 289 9.28 -5.03 9.40
N GLY A 290 10.53 -4.57 9.55
CA GLY A 290 11.70 -5.29 9.07
C GLY A 290 11.87 -6.65 9.76
N MET A 291 11.63 -6.76 11.07
CA MET A 291 11.72 -8.02 11.81
C MET A 291 10.66 -9.03 11.39
N VAL A 292 9.42 -8.58 11.19
CA VAL A 292 8.33 -9.43 10.70
C VAL A 292 8.66 -9.96 9.30
N GLU A 293 9.09 -9.10 8.37
CA GLU A 293 9.45 -9.56 7.02
C GLU A 293 10.71 -10.43 7.00
N MET A 294 11.65 -10.17 7.92
CA MET A 294 12.83 -11.01 8.10
C MET A 294 12.43 -12.42 8.55
N SER A 295 11.50 -12.56 9.50
CA SER A 295 11.06 -13.88 9.96
C SER A 295 10.34 -14.65 8.85
N GLU A 296 9.50 -13.98 8.06
CA GLU A 296 8.86 -14.59 6.90
C GLU A 296 9.87 -15.03 5.83
N TRP A 297 10.91 -14.23 5.57
CA TRP A 297 11.99 -14.57 4.64
C TRP A 297 12.81 -15.76 5.15
N ILE A 298 13.18 -15.79 6.44
CA ILE A 298 13.90 -16.92 7.04
C ILE A 298 13.07 -18.21 6.91
N PHE A 299 11.76 -18.16 7.20
CA PHE A 299 10.88 -19.30 7.00
C PHE A 299 10.91 -19.79 5.55
N LEU A 300 10.71 -18.88 4.59
CA LEU A 300 10.73 -19.22 3.18
C LEU A 300 12.06 -19.86 2.79
N LEU A 301 13.18 -19.25 3.18
CA LEU A 301 14.53 -19.74 2.92
C LEU A 301 14.74 -21.17 3.46
N LEU A 302 14.37 -21.42 4.71
CA LEU A 302 14.55 -22.72 5.36
C LEU A 302 13.68 -23.81 4.72
N VAL A 303 12.42 -23.50 4.43
CA VAL A 303 11.52 -24.45 3.77
C VAL A 303 12.00 -24.74 2.35
N THR A 304 12.40 -23.72 1.58
CA THR A 304 12.96 -23.91 0.24
C THR A 304 14.22 -24.77 0.28
N ALA A 305 15.16 -24.48 1.19
CA ALA A 305 16.39 -25.26 1.32
C ALA A 305 16.13 -26.73 1.68
N ALA A 306 15.21 -26.99 2.62
CA ALA A 306 14.79 -28.35 2.96
C ALA A 306 14.13 -29.05 1.77
N SER A 307 13.24 -28.35 1.06
CA SER A 307 12.54 -28.87 -0.12
C SER A 307 13.48 -29.19 -1.28
N VAL A 308 14.55 -28.42 -1.51
CA VAL A 308 15.58 -28.73 -2.50
C VAL A 308 16.22 -30.09 -2.20
N ARG A 309 16.55 -30.36 -0.92
CA ARG A 309 17.15 -31.64 -0.51
C ARG A 309 16.17 -32.82 -0.59
N LEU A 310 14.88 -32.56 -0.38
CA LEU A 310 13.83 -33.56 -0.38
C LEU A 310 13.12 -33.69 -1.73
N GLY A 311 13.52 -32.94 -2.77
CA GLY A 311 12.82 -32.89 -4.05
C GLY A 311 12.70 -34.25 -4.74
N ALA A 312 13.68 -35.14 -4.55
CA ALA A 312 13.65 -36.50 -5.08
C ALA A 312 12.67 -37.44 -4.33
N VAL A 313 12.23 -37.06 -3.13
CA VAL A 313 11.37 -37.89 -2.26
C VAL A 313 9.88 -37.73 -2.61
N GLY A 314 9.48 -36.59 -3.16
CA GLY A 314 8.09 -36.37 -3.55
C GLY A 314 7.84 -35.07 -4.29
N MET A 315 6.82 -35.08 -5.15
CA MET A 315 6.48 -33.95 -6.04
C MET A 315 6.17 -32.65 -5.28
N ILE A 316 5.51 -32.75 -4.13
CA ILE A 316 5.24 -31.59 -3.26
C ILE A 316 6.52 -30.86 -2.81
N PHE A 317 7.63 -31.59 -2.55
CA PHE A 317 8.90 -30.97 -2.18
C PHE A 317 9.57 -30.33 -3.37
N TYR A 318 9.51 -30.99 -4.54
CA TYR A 318 9.98 -30.40 -5.79
C TYR A 318 9.26 -29.08 -6.10
N ASP A 319 7.91 -29.08 -6.04
CA ASP A 319 7.10 -27.88 -6.28
C ASP A 319 7.40 -26.78 -5.25
N ALA A 320 7.53 -27.14 -3.97
CA ALA A 320 7.87 -26.20 -2.90
C ALA A 320 9.26 -25.59 -3.09
N ALA A 321 10.25 -26.35 -3.58
CA ALA A 321 11.58 -25.83 -3.91
C ALA A 321 11.50 -24.83 -5.07
N TRP A 322 10.79 -25.18 -6.14
CA TRP A 322 10.63 -24.33 -7.32
C TRP A 322 9.88 -23.04 -7.03
N ILE A 323 8.70 -23.13 -6.42
CA ILE A 323 7.91 -21.96 -5.97
C ILE A 323 8.74 -21.12 -5.01
N GLY A 324 9.38 -21.77 -4.04
CA GLY A 324 10.21 -21.14 -3.03
C GLY A 324 11.33 -20.30 -3.63
N GLY A 325 12.06 -20.85 -4.61
CA GLY A 325 13.11 -20.12 -5.33
C GLY A 325 12.61 -18.86 -6.03
N ILE A 326 11.44 -18.91 -6.67
CA ILE A 326 10.82 -17.73 -7.29
C ILE A 326 10.43 -16.67 -6.24
N LEU A 327 9.83 -17.09 -5.13
CA LEU A 327 9.45 -16.16 -4.06
C LEU A 327 10.68 -15.54 -3.36
N LEU A 328 11.77 -16.31 -3.21
CA LEU A 328 13.05 -15.78 -2.72
C LEU A 328 13.62 -14.73 -3.66
N LEU A 329 13.57 -14.95 -4.97
CA LEU A 329 13.95 -13.94 -5.96
C LEU A 329 13.15 -12.66 -5.80
N TYR A 330 11.84 -12.74 -5.59
CA TYR A 330 11.00 -11.55 -5.35
C TYR A 330 11.38 -10.81 -4.07
N ARG A 331 11.76 -11.51 -3.00
CA ARG A 331 12.27 -10.86 -1.78
C ARG A 331 13.63 -10.19 -1.99
N ILE A 332 14.49 -10.75 -2.83
CA ILE A 332 15.76 -10.10 -3.22
C ILE A 332 15.48 -8.79 -3.96
N LEU A 333 14.51 -8.75 -4.87
CA LEU A 333 14.18 -7.55 -5.65
C LEU A 333 13.49 -6.48 -4.79
N ALA A 334 14.26 -5.68 -4.04
CA ALA A 334 13.76 -4.61 -3.17
C ALA A 334 13.35 -3.32 -3.91
N VAL A 335 12.72 -3.47 -5.08
CA VAL A 335 12.23 -2.39 -5.95
C VAL A 335 10.82 -2.70 -6.44
N TYR A 336 10.00 -1.68 -6.68
CA TYR A 336 8.69 -1.85 -7.29
C TYR A 336 8.80 -2.59 -8.65
N PRO A 337 7.94 -3.58 -8.96
CA PRO A 337 6.75 -4.03 -8.21
C PRO A 337 7.02 -5.04 -7.08
N PHE A 338 8.24 -5.57 -6.96
CA PHE A 338 8.59 -6.67 -6.06
C PHE A 338 8.77 -6.27 -4.60
N GLU A 339 8.93 -4.97 -4.32
CA GLU A 339 9.02 -4.46 -2.94
C GLU A 339 7.83 -4.85 -2.04
N GLY A 340 6.67 -5.14 -2.65
CA GLY A 340 5.48 -5.63 -1.95
C GLY A 340 5.63 -7.01 -1.31
N PHE A 341 6.67 -7.77 -1.67
CA PHE A 341 7.03 -9.06 -1.06
C PHE A 341 7.95 -8.90 0.17
N GLY A 342 8.15 -7.68 0.66
CA GLY A 342 8.71 -7.44 2.00
C GLY A 342 10.21 -7.21 2.08
N GLY A 343 10.98 -7.57 1.06
CA GLY A 343 12.43 -7.40 1.04
C GLY A 343 12.89 -5.94 1.26
N ARG A 344 12.12 -4.98 0.74
CA ARG A 344 12.37 -3.54 0.94
C ARG A 344 12.31 -3.13 2.41
N ARG A 345 11.42 -3.71 3.21
CA ARG A 345 11.27 -3.39 4.63
C ARG A 345 12.46 -3.88 5.44
N VAL A 346 12.99 -5.06 5.09
CA VAL A 346 14.24 -5.58 5.68
C VAL A 346 15.41 -4.66 5.30
N TYR A 347 15.53 -4.26 4.03
CA TYR A 347 16.56 -3.33 3.56
C TYR A 347 16.53 -1.97 4.28
N GLU A 348 15.34 -1.39 4.46
CA GLU A 348 15.16 -0.11 5.14
C GLU A 348 15.42 -0.17 6.64
N TRP A 349 15.22 -1.33 7.25
CA TRP A 349 15.53 -1.56 8.66
C TRP A 349 17.02 -1.85 8.89
N ASN A 350 17.57 -2.86 8.18
CA ASN A 350 18.93 -3.33 8.37
C ASN A 350 19.51 -3.90 7.07
N ARG A 351 20.40 -3.13 6.43
CA ARG A 351 21.05 -3.49 5.16
C ARG A 351 21.96 -4.72 5.26
N ALA A 352 22.59 -4.94 6.41
CA ALA A 352 23.46 -6.10 6.61
C ALA A 352 22.64 -7.39 6.67
N VAL A 353 21.54 -7.40 7.43
CA VAL A 353 20.60 -8.53 7.47
C VAL A 353 20.03 -8.82 6.09
N TYR A 354 19.60 -7.79 5.36
CA TYR A 354 19.14 -7.93 3.98
C TYR A 354 20.22 -8.56 3.07
N GLY A 355 21.47 -8.11 3.18
CA GLY A 355 22.59 -8.66 2.40
C GLY A 355 22.86 -10.13 2.69
N ILE A 356 22.84 -10.52 3.98
CA ILE A 356 22.99 -11.91 4.41
C ILE A 356 21.85 -12.79 3.86
N LEU A 357 20.60 -12.37 4.04
CA LEU A 357 19.44 -13.13 3.53
C LEU A 357 19.45 -13.25 2.01
N THR A 358 19.90 -12.20 1.31
CA THR A 358 20.08 -12.23 -0.15
C THR A 358 21.13 -13.27 -0.54
N ALA A 359 22.30 -13.25 0.08
CA ALA A 359 23.37 -14.21 -0.22
C ALA A 359 22.94 -15.66 0.05
N LEU A 360 22.28 -15.91 1.18
CA LEU A 360 21.75 -17.24 1.52
C LEU A 360 20.65 -17.69 0.54
N SER A 361 19.78 -16.78 0.13
CA SER A 361 18.72 -17.08 -0.85
C SER A 361 19.31 -17.47 -2.20
N LEU A 362 20.31 -16.73 -2.68
CA LEU A 362 21.02 -17.07 -3.91
C LEU A 362 21.70 -18.43 -3.79
N LEU A 363 22.37 -18.72 -2.66
CA LEU A 363 23.00 -20.01 -2.43
C LEU A 363 21.99 -21.16 -2.52
N VAL A 364 20.81 -21.02 -1.89
CA VAL A 364 19.75 -22.04 -1.97
C VAL A 364 19.17 -22.19 -3.37
N MET A 365 19.12 -21.11 -4.17
CA MET A 365 18.59 -21.17 -5.53
C MET A 365 19.55 -21.80 -6.55
N PHE A 366 20.86 -21.85 -6.25
CA PHE A 366 21.90 -22.38 -7.15
C PHE A 366 22.53 -23.70 -6.68
N VAL A 367 22.00 -24.30 -5.59
CA VAL A 367 22.32 -25.64 -5.09
C VAL A 367 21.16 -26.56 -5.41
#